data_AF-A0A1Q7PA58-F1
#
_entry.id   AF-A0A1Q7PA58-F1
#
_cell.length_a   1.000
_cell.length_b   1.000
_cell.length_c   1.000
_cell.angle_alpha   90.00
_cell.angle_beta   90.00
_cell.angle_gamma   90.00
#
_symmetry.space_group_name_H-M   'P 1'
#
loop_
_entity.id
_entity.type
_entity.pdbx_description
1 polymer ?
#
loop_
_entity_poly.entity_id
_entity_poly.type
_entity_poly.pdbx_seq_one_letter_code
_entity_poly.pdbx_strand_id
1 'polypeptide(L)'
;MRRFMEDYWIRSVTEDGTVRAMAAVTTATVEQARRRHGTAPTATAALGRALTGAGLLGAALRAGQTILVRIQGDGPLGGVLATSDAVGTVRGYVANPEVHLPLTSSGKLDVGRAVGRGTLHVTLDLGLRVPYHGSVPLVSGEIAEDLASYLVVSHQIPSVVALGVLVAPTEQVMAAGGLIVQVMPGAEERVVSYLEQRAKVLPAVTSMISGGTTPEEMVGAALGEMS
;
A
#
# COMPACT_ATOMS: atom_id res chain seq x y z
N MET A 1 -7.86 3.81 -27.35
CA MET A 1 -7.01 3.29 -26.26
C MET A 1 -6.97 4.32 -25.15
N ARG A 2 -7.46 4.03 -23.95
CA ARG A 2 -7.18 4.89 -22.78
C ARG A 2 -5.68 4.80 -22.53
N ARG A 3 -4.96 5.92 -22.62
CA ARG A 3 -3.56 5.99 -22.19
C ARG A 3 -3.60 5.87 -20.67
N PHE A 4 -3.09 4.76 -20.13
CA PHE A 4 -2.90 4.66 -18.68
C PHE A 4 -1.96 5.80 -18.27
N MET A 5 -2.26 6.44 -17.14
CA MET A 5 -1.32 7.35 -16.49
C MET A 5 0.00 6.59 -16.29
N GLU A 6 1.12 7.24 -16.57
CA GLU A 6 2.42 6.63 -16.27
C GLU A 6 2.50 6.36 -14.77
N ASP A 7 3.10 5.24 -14.40
CA ASP A 7 3.29 4.91 -12.99
C ASP A 7 4.38 5.82 -12.43
N TYR A 8 4.07 6.53 -11.35
CA TYR A 8 5.05 7.29 -10.58
C TYR A 8 4.57 7.46 -9.15
N TRP A 9 5.50 7.89 -8.30
CA TRP A 9 5.24 8.21 -6.90
C TRP A 9 5.70 9.63 -6.60
N ILE A 10 5.09 10.22 -5.58
CA ILE A 10 5.53 11.47 -4.99
C ILE A 10 5.68 11.32 -3.48
N ARG A 11 6.48 12.22 -2.91
CA ARG A 11 6.60 12.40 -1.46
C ARG A 11 6.58 13.89 -1.17
N SER A 12 5.70 14.29 -0.28
CA SER A 12 5.57 15.66 0.21
C SER A 12 5.67 15.70 1.73
N VAL A 13 5.94 16.88 2.24
CA VAL A 13 5.89 17.22 3.66
C VAL A 13 5.21 18.58 3.78
N THR A 14 4.41 18.77 4.83
CA THR A 14 3.84 20.08 5.15
C THR A 14 4.93 21.09 5.48
N GLU A 15 4.64 22.39 5.35
CA GLU A 15 5.62 23.47 5.58
C GLU A 15 6.22 23.44 6.99
N ASP A 16 5.42 23.08 7.98
CA ASP A 16 5.83 22.91 9.38
C ASP A 16 6.59 21.60 9.66
N GLY A 17 6.71 20.71 8.67
CA GLY A 17 7.41 19.44 8.78
C GLY A 17 6.64 18.35 9.55
N THR A 18 5.41 18.62 9.99
CA THR A 18 4.71 17.75 10.95
C THR A 18 3.87 16.65 10.30
N VAL A 19 3.59 16.73 9.00
CA VAL A 19 2.90 15.68 8.24
C VAL A 19 3.68 15.34 6.98
N ARG A 20 3.94 14.04 6.80
CA ARG A 20 4.54 13.50 5.56
C ARG A 20 3.48 12.72 4.80
N ALA A 21 3.33 13.00 3.52
CA ALA A 21 2.42 12.27 2.64
C ALA A 21 3.17 11.69 1.44
N MET A 22 2.80 10.48 1.05
CA MET A 22 3.33 9.79 -0.13
C MET A 22 2.16 9.22 -0.89
N ALA A 23 2.19 9.30 -2.21
CA ALA A 23 1.17 8.69 -3.08
C ALA A 23 1.82 8.11 -4.33
N ALA A 24 1.20 7.08 -4.90
CA ALA A 24 1.68 6.44 -6.10
C ALA A 24 0.53 5.89 -6.95
N VAL A 25 0.71 5.97 -8.26
CA VAL A 25 -0.02 5.17 -9.25
C VAL A 25 0.90 4.04 -9.69
N THR A 26 0.40 2.81 -9.60
CA THR A 26 1.15 1.56 -9.82
C THR A 26 0.42 0.61 -10.76
N THR A 27 -0.45 1.14 -11.63
CA THR A 27 -1.35 0.34 -12.47
C THR A 27 -0.58 -0.55 -13.43
N ALA A 28 0.42 0.00 -14.12
CA ALA A 28 1.24 -0.76 -15.06
C ALA A 28 2.13 -1.79 -14.34
N THR A 29 2.64 -1.43 -13.17
CA THR A 29 3.48 -2.27 -12.31
C THR A 29 2.71 -3.49 -11.80
N VAL A 30 1.48 -3.30 -11.33
CA VAL A 30 0.64 -4.40 -10.85
C VAL A 30 0.15 -5.26 -12.02
N GLU A 31 -0.16 -4.68 -13.19
CA GLU A 31 -0.48 -5.46 -14.39
C GLU A 31 0.71 -6.30 -14.86
N GLN A 32 1.94 -5.77 -14.80
CA GLN A 32 3.16 -6.52 -15.08
C GLN A 32 3.33 -7.69 -14.12
N ALA A 33 3.13 -7.48 -12.82
CA ALA A 33 3.20 -8.54 -11.81
C ALA A 33 2.14 -9.63 -12.07
N ARG A 34 0.89 -9.24 -12.36
CA ARG A 34 -0.20 -10.16 -12.72
C ARG A 34 0.19 -11.05 -13.90
N ARG A 35 0.67 -10.45 -14.99
CA ARG A 35 1.08 -11.18 -16.20
C ARG A 35 2.24 -12.15 -15.94
N ARG A 36 3.23 -11.73 -15.16
CA ARG A 36 4.41 -12.54 -14.86
C ARG A 36 4.09 -13.74 -13.97
N HIS A 37 3.17 -13.58 -13.04
CA HIS A 37 2.84 -14.61 -12.06
C HIS A 37 1.54 -15.38 -12.37
N GLY A 38 0.78 -14.97 -13.38
CA GLY A 38 -0.50 -15.59 -13.71
C GLY A 38 -1.54 -15.45 -12.61
N THR A 39 -1.50 -14.37 -11.83
CA THR A 39 -2.38 -14.27 -10.64
C THR A 39 -3.84 -14.08 -11.02
N ALA A 40 -4.72 -14.83 -10.38
CA ALA A 40 -6.16 -14.64 -10.43
C ALA A 40 -6.58 -13.33 -9.70
N PRO A 41 -7.82 -12.83 -9.85
CA PRO A 41 -8.17 -11.47 -9.40
C PRO A 41 -7.92 -11.17 -7.93
N THR A 42 -8.28 -12.08 -7.01
CA THR A 42 -8.08 -11.85 -5.56
C THR A 42 -6.58 -11.84 -5.20
N ALA A 43 -5.81 -12.77 -5.75
CA ALA A 43 -4.35 -12.80 -5.63
C ALA A 43 -3.68 -11.55 -6.22
N THR A 44 -4.17 -11.06 -7.37
CA THR A 44 -3.70 -9.81 -8.01
C THR A 44 -3.91 -8.61 -7.10
N ALA A 45 -5.08 -8.51 -6.47
CA ALA A 45 -5.35 -7.42 -5.53
C ALA A 45 -4.43 -7.47 -4.31
N ALA A 46 -4.21 -8.65 -3.73
CA ALA A 46 -3.29 -8.82 -2.61
C ALA A 46 -1.84 -8.45 -2.98
N LEU A 47 -1.34 -9.01 -4.08
CA LEU A 47 0.01 -8.72 -4.58
C LEU A 47 0.18 -7.22 -4.91
N GLY A 48 -0.79 -6.64 -5.59
CA GLY A 48 -0.72 -5.23 -6.00
C GLY A 48 -0.73 -4.26 -4.81
N ARG A 49 -1.52 -4.54 -3.77
CA ARG A 49 -1.48 -3.77 -2.52
C ARG A 49 -0.12 -3.92 -1.84
N ALA A 50 0.42 -5.13 -1.73
CA ALA A 50 1.73 -5.35 -1.12
C ALA A 50 2.87 -4.64 -1.87
N LEU A 51 2.90 -4.74 -3.20
CA LEU A 51 3.88 -4.04 -4.05
C LEU A 51 3.80 -2.53 -3.88
N THR A 52 2.59 -1.98 -3.91
CA THR A 52 2.37 -0.54 -3.76
C THR A 52 2.76 -0.06 -2.37
N GLY A 53 2.37 -0.78 -1.32
CA GLY A 53 2.75 -0.46 0.06
C GLY A 53 4.27 -0.51 0.27
N ALA A 54 4.93 -1.56 -0.23
CA ALA A 54 6.39 -1.66 -0.19
C ALA A 54 7.06 -0.52 -0.97
N GLY A 55 6.55 -0.15 -2.15
CA GLY A 55 7.05 0.97 -2.95
C GLY A 55 6.95 2.31 -2.22
N LEU A 56 5.79 2.62 -1.64
CA LEU A 56 5.56 3.86 -0.88
C LEU A 56 6.45 3.94 0.37
N LEU A 57 6.63 2.83 1.09
CA LEU A 57 7.56 2.78 2.22
C LEU A 57 9.02 2.86 1.77
N GLY A 58 9.36 2.25 0.63
CA GLY A 58 10.67 2.33 -0.01
C GLY A 58 11.04 3.76 -0.38
N ALA A 59 10.08 4.54 -0.88
CA ALA A 59 10.27 5.97 -1.19
C ALA A 59 10.65 6.85 0.02
N ALA A 60 10.49 6.36 1.25
CA ALA A 60 10.97 7.04 2.46
C ALA A 60 12.44 6.72 2.80
N LEU A 61 13.07 5.76 2.11
CA LEU A 61 14.43 5.30 2.37
C LEU A 61 15.49 6.16 1.66
N ARG A 62 16.76 5.95 2.03
CA ARG A 62 17.93 6.54 1.37
C ARG A 62 18.50 5.58 0.32
N ALA A 63 19.22 6.12 -0.66
CA ALA A 63 19.89 5.31 -1.69
C ALA A 63 20.73 4.18 -1.07
N GLY A 64 20.62 2.97 -1.64
CA GLY A 64 21.27 1.75 -1.13
C GLY A 64 20.51 1.01 -0.04
N GLN A 65 19.40 1.56 0.46
CA GLN A 65 18.54 0.90 1.44
C GLN A 65 17.37 0.17 0.77
N THR A 66 16.86 -0.86 1.43
CA THR A 66 15.73 -1.65 0.93
C THR A 66 14.73 -1.98 2.04
N ILE A 67 13.48 -2.21 1.63
CA ILE A 67 12.42 -2.74 2.48
C ILE A 67 11.93 -4.07 1.92
N LEU A 68 11.66 -5.01 2.81
CA LEU A 68 10.96 -6.26 2.54
C LEU A 68 9.72 -6.34 3.42
N VAL A 69 8.56 -6.41 2.79
CA VAL A 69 7.24 -6.67 3.38
C VAL A 69 6.91 -8.13 3.14
N ARG A 70 6.70 -8.89 4.21
CA ARG A 70 6.30 -10.30 4.16
C ARG A 70 5.07 -10.52 5.02
N ILE A 71 3.97 -10.92 4.39
CA ILE A 71 2.72 -11.29 5.04
C ILE A 71 2.64 -12.80 5.03
N GLN A 72 2.42 -13.39 6.20
CA GLN A 72 2.19 -14.82 6.34
C GLN A 72 0.83 -15.00 7.00
N GLY A 73 -0.14 -15.48 6.23
CA GLY A 73 -1.48 -15.75 6.70
C GLY A 73 -1.85 -17.23 6.60
N ASP A 74 -2.91 -17.62 7.31
CA ASP A 74 -3.50 -18.96 7.30
C ASP A 74 -4.59 -19.14 6.23
N GLY A 75 -4.88 -18.10 5.45
CA GLY A 75 -5.82 -18.14 4.34
C GLY A 75 -5.27 -18.84 3.10
N PRO A 76 -6.12 -19.09 2.09
CA PRO A 76 -5.76 -19.83 0.89
C PRO A 76 -4.67 -19.16 0.04
N LEU A 77 -4.44 -17.85 0.17
CA LEU A 77 -3.34 -17.15 -0.52
C LEU A 77 -1.96 -17.57 0.01
N GLY A 78 -1.89 -18.05 1.25
CA GLY A 78 -0.66 -18.38 1.96
C GLY A 78 0.18 -17.15 2.29
N GLY A 79 1.34 -17.03 1.65
CA GLY A 79 2.25 -15.91 1.86
C GLY A 79 2.17 -14.85 0.77
N VAL A 80 2.40 -13.58 1.14
CA VAL A 80 2.65 -12.48 0.21
C VAL A 80 4.00 -11.86 0.53
N LEU A 81 4.82 -11.64 -0.49
CA LEU A 81 6.12 -11.00 -0.33
C LEU A 81 6.25 -9.85 -1.33
N ALA A 82 6.66 -8.68 -0.86
CA ALA A 82 6.97 -7.53 -1.69
C ALA A 82 8.21 -6.81 -1.15
N THR A 83 9.08 -6.35 -2.03
CA THR A 83 10.27 -5.57 -1.66
C THR A 83 10.41 -4.36 -2.56
N SER A 84 10.95 -3.28 -2.00
CA SER A 84 11.30 -2.06 -2.70
C SER A 84 12.69 -1.57 -2.33
N ASP A 85 13.35 -0.92 -3.26
CA ASP A 85 14.49 -0.04 -2.98
C ASP A 85 14.02 1.40 -2.75
N ALA A 86 14.98 2.31 -2.52
CA ALA A 86 14.74 3.73 -2.28
C ALA A 86 14.33 4.55 -3.52
N VAL A 87 14.44 3.99 -4.73
CA VAL A 87 14.03 4.67 -5.97
C VAL A 87 12.65 4.22 -6.46
N GLY A 88 12.04 3.25 -5.77
CA GLY A 88 10.69 2.77 -6.04
C GLY A 88 10.64 1.54 -6.96
N THR A 89 11.78 0.87 -7.18
CA THR A 89 11.77 -0.42 -7.90
C THR A 89 11.17 -1.49 -7.01
N VAL A 90 10.13 -2.17 -7.49
CA VAL A 90 9.44 -3.21 -6.70
C VAL A 90 9.50 -4.58 -7.36
N ARG A 91 9.50 -5.62 -6.52
CA ARG A 91 9.28 -7.02 -6.92
C ARG A 91 8.59 -7.78 -5.80
N GLY A 92 7.88 -8.86 -6.14
CA GLY A 92 7.13 -9.62 -5.15
C GLY A 92 6.42 -10.80 -5.78
N TYR A 93 5.84 -11.65 -4.94
CA TYR A 93 5.03 -12.78 -5.36
C TYR A 93 4.04 -13.17 -4.25
N VAL A 94 3.07 -14.00 -4.62
CA VAL A 94 2.16 -14.68 -3.68
C VAL A 94 2.40 -16.18 -3.75
N ALA A 95 2.16 -16.90 -2.66
CA ALA A 95 2.39 -18.35 -2.61
C ALA A 95 1.45 -19.09 -3.57
N ASN A 96 0.17 -18.71 -3.59
CA ASN A 96 -0.86 -19.34 -4.42
C ASN A 96 -1.47 -18.32 -5.40
N PRO A 97 -0.93 -18.16 -6.62
CA PRO A 97 -1.38 -17.14 -7.57
C PRO A 97 -2.80 -17.38 -8.10
N GLU A 98 -3.27 -18.62 -8.14
CA GLU A 98 -4.59 -19.01 -8.66
C GLU A 98 -5.76 -18.68 -7.70
N VAL A 99 -5.49 -18.09 -6.53
CA VAL A 99 -6.52 -17.81 -5.53
C VAL A 99 -7.47 -16.72 -6.02
N HIS A 100 -8.72 -17.11 -6.22
CA HIS A 100 -9.84 -16.22 -6.45
C HIS A 100 -11.02 -16.65 -5.59
N LEU A 101 -11.40 -15.78 -4.66
CA LEU A 101 -12.53 -16.00 -3.76
C LEU A 101 -13.78 -15.29 -4.30
N PRO A 102 -14.98 -15.77 -3.93
CA PRO A 102 -16.21 -15.02 -4.14
C PRO A 102 -16.09 -13.60 -3.58
N LEU A 103 -16.71 -12.65 -4.27
CA LEU A 103 -16.75 -11.26 -3.83
C LEU A 103 -17.37 -11.14 -2.43
N THR A 104 -16.97 -10.12 -1.70
CA THR A 104 -17.58 -9.77 -0.41
C THR A 104 -19.03 -9.33 -0.61
N SER A 105 -19.79 -9.18 0.48
CA SER A 105 -21.15 -8.64 0.46
C SER A 105 -21.24 -7.22 -0.13
N SER A 106 -20.13 -6.48 -0.17
CA SER A 106 -20.03 -5.15 -0.82
C SER A 106 -19.55 -5.23 -2.27
N GLY A 107 -19.45 -6.43 -2.85
CA GLY A 107 -19.03 -6.64 -4.24
C GLY A 107 -17.52 -6.44 -4.48
N LYS A 108 -16.70 -6.45 -3.43
CA LYS A 108 -15.24 -6.24 -3.53
C LYS A 108 -14.47 -7.56 -3.54
N LEU A 109 -13.24 -7.54 -4.05
CA LEU A 109 -12.31 -8.67 -3.93
C LEU A 109 -11.98 -8.89 -2.45
N ASP A 110 -12.15 -10.13 -2.00
CA ASP A 110 -12.02 -10.53 -0.60
C ASP A 110 -10.57 -10.85 -0.24
N VAL A 111 -9.74 -9.82 -0.13
CA VAL A 111 -8.30 -9.94 0.16
C VAL A 111 -8.09 -10.41 1.59
N GLY A 112 -8.84 -9.86 2.55
CA GLY A 112 -8.78 -10.23 3.96
C GLY A 112 -9.02 -11.71 4.19
N ARG A 113 -10.03 -12.33 3.57
CA ARG A 113 -10.23 -13.79 3.68
C ARG A 113 -9.18 -14.58 2.92
N ALA A 114 -8.66 -14.07 1.80
CA ALA A 114 -7.62 -14.76 1.04
C ALA A 114 -6.31 -14.84 1.83
N VAL A 115 -5.94 -13.75 2.50
CA VAL A 115 -4.77 -13.70 3.40
C VAL A 115 -5.06 -14.47 4.69
N GLY A 116 -6.23 -14.27 5.30
CA GLY A 116 -6.58 -14.85 6.59
C GLY A 116 -5.94 -14.13 7.77
N ARG A 117 -5.77 -14.85 8.88
CA ARG A 117 -5.10 -14.37 10.10
C ARG A 117 -3.63 -14.73 10.03
N GLY A 118 -2.79 -13.97 10.70
CA GLY A 118 -1.36 -14.27 10.73
C GLY A 118 -0.51 -13.10 11.16
N THR A 119 0.63 -12.91 10.50
CA THR A 119 1.62 -11.90 10.89
C THR A 119 2.16 -11.16 9.67
N LEU A 120 2.28 -9.84 9.82
CA LEU A 120 3.04 -8.97 8.94
C LEU A 120 4.45 -8.82 9.49
N HIS A 121 5.45 -9.10 8.67
CA HIS A 121 6.86 -8.87 8.94
C HIS A 121 7.40 -7.80 8.00
N VAL A 122 8.19 -6.89 8.54
CA VAL A 122 8.90 -5.88 7.75
C VAL A 122 10.38 -5.94 8.12
N THR A 123 11.22 -6.02 7.09
CA THR A 123 12.67 -5.94 7.22
C THR A 123 13.17 -4.70 6.49
N LEU A 124 13.97 -3.88 7.18
CA LEU A 124 14.64 -2.71 6.62
C LEU A 124 16.13 -2.98 6.58
N ASP A 125 16.70 -3.10 5.38
CA ASP A 125 18.14 -3.05 5.21
C ASP A 125 18.55 -1.59 5.04
N LEU A 126 19.15 -1.04 6.10
CA LEU A 126 19.54 0.37 6.17
C LEU A 126 21.01 0.60 5.77
N GLY A 127 21.70 -0.41 5.22
CA GLY A 127 23.14 -0.37 4.98
C GLY A 127 23.97 -0.46 6.28
N LEU A 128 23.35 -0.98 7.35
CA LEU A 128 23.98 -1.24 8.64
C LEU A 128 24.52 -2.68 8.69
N ARG A 129 25.25 -3.03 9.76
CA ARG A 129 25.76 -4.39 9.95
C ARG A 129 24.66 -5.46 10.03
N VAL A 130 23.50 -5.11 10.54
CA VAL A 130 22.35 -6.01 10.71
C VAL A 130 21.08 -5.26 10.29
N PRO A 131 20.21 -5.87 9.49
CA PRO A 131 18.94 -5.26 9.12
C PRO A 131 18.01 -5.12 10.33
N TYR A 132 17.15 -4.11 10.29
CA TYR A 132 16.08 -3.96 11.28
C TYR A 132 14.92 -4.87 10.91
N HIS A 133 14.37 -5.56 11.92
CA HIS A 133 13.20 -6.42 11.76
C HIS A 133 12.10 -5.98 12.71
N GLY A 134 10.88 -5.82 12.18
CA GLY A 134 9.68 -5.61 12.97
C GLY A 134 8.56 -6.51 12.50
N SER A 135 7.63 -6.83 13.39
CA SER A 135 6.47 -7.65 13.06
C SER A 135 5.28 -7.34 13.94
N VAL A 136 4.08 -7.44 13.36
CA VAL A 136 2.81 -7.27 14.06
C VAL A 136 1.82 -8.35 13.62
N PRO A 137 0.89 -8.79 14.49
CA PRO A 137 -0.25 -9.58 14.07
C PRO A 137 -1.05 -8.85 12.98
N LEU A 138 -1.61 -9.59 12.03
CA LEU A 138 -2.56 -9.01 11.07
C LEU A 138 -3.82 -8.54 11.80
N VAL A 139 -4.27 -7.34 11.47
CA VAL A 139 -5.51 -6.75 11.97
C VAL A 139 -6.69 -7.26 11.15
N SER A 140 -6.56 -7.23 9.82
CA SER A 140 -7.65 -7.63 8.91
C SER A 140 -7.20 -8.49 7.72
N GLY A 141 -5.90 -8.49 7.38
CA GLY A 141 -5.41 -9.14 6.17
C GLY A 141 -5.69 -8.34 4.89
N GLU A 142 -6.30 -7.15 4.99
CA GLU A 142 -6.52 -6.25 3.84
C GLU A 142 -5.25 -5.49 3.42
N ILE A 143 -4.11 -5.73 4.08
CA ILE A 143 -2.76 -5.21 3.81
C ILE A 143 -2.58 -3.74 4.19
N ALA A 144 -3.50 -2.86 3.78
CA ALA A 144 -3.40 -1.43 4.09
C ALA A 144 -3.48 -1.17 5.60
N GLU A 145 -4.49 -1.74 6.26
CA GLU A 145 -4.67 -1.62 7.72
C GLU A 145 -3.56 -2.31 8.50
N ASP A 146 -3.06 -3.46 8.00
CA ASP A 146 -1.95 -4.17 8.62
C ASP A 146 -0.65 -3.34 8.58
N LEU A 147 -0.37 -2.67 7.45
CA LEU A 147 0.75 -1.73 7.32
C LEU A 147 0.59 -0.49 8.20
N ALA A 148 -0.62 0.06 8.31
CA ALA A 148 -0.89 1.16 9.23
C ALA A 148 -0.62 0.75 10.69
N SER A 149 -1.10 -0.43 11.08
CA SER A 149 -0.84 -1.00 12.42
C SER A 149 0.65 -1.20 12.67
N TYR A 150 1.40 -1.71 11.68
CA TYR A 150 2.86 -1.85 11.77
C TYR A 150 3.55 -0.50 12.02
N LEU A 151 3.19 0.55 11.29
CA LEU A 151 3.79 1.88 11.45
C LEU A 151 3.50 2.47 12.84
N VAL A 152 2.28 2.28 13.34
CA VAL A 152 1.88 2.73 14.68
C VAL A 152 2.64 1.96 15.76
N VAL A 153 2.63 0.63 15.71
CA VAL A 153 3.18 -0.22 16.79
C VAL A 153 4.71 -0.26 16.78
N SER A 154 5.33 -0.40 15.60
CA SER A 154 6.78 -0.62 15.50
C SER A 154 7.57 0.69 15.44
N HIS A 155 6.98 1.76 14.88
CA HIS A 155 7.66 3.04 14.70
C HIS A 155 7.07 4.18 15.51
N GLN A 156 5.92 3.97 16.18
CA GLN A 156 5.20 5.04 16.90
C GLN A 156 4.82 6.20 15.98
N ILE A 157 4.48 5.89 14.71
CA ILE A 157 4.08 6.87 13.71
C ILE A 157 2.59 6.67 13.41
N PRO A 158 1.69 7.52 13.95
CA PRO A 158 0.29 7.56 13.53
C PRO A 158 0.22 7.70 12.01
N SER A 159 -0.42 6.74 11.36
CA SER A 159 -0.38 6.63 9.90
C SER A 159 -1.75 6.26 9.32
N VAL A 160 -2.12 6.93 8.24
CA VAL A 160 -3.22 6.54 7.36
C VAL A 160 -2.63 5.86 6.14
N VAL A 161 -3.05 4.63 5.86
CA VAL A 161 -2.61 3.87 4.69
C VAL A 161 -3.84 3.50 3.87
N ALA A 162 -3.88 3.91 2.61
CA ALA A 162 -4.93 3.51 1.67
C ALA A 162 -4.28 2.90 0.43
N LEU A 163 -4.63 1.65 0.13
CA LEU A 163 -4.11 0.90 -1.01
C LEU A 163 -5.28 0.31 -1.80
N GLY A 164 -5.20 0.37 -3.13
CA GLY A 164 -6.29 -0.05 -3.99
C GLY A 164 -5.80 -0.76 -5.24
N VAL A 165 -6.52 -1.80 -5.63
CA VAL A 165 -6.36 -2.49 -6.92
C VAL A 165 -7.75 -2.81 -7.46
N LEU A 166 -8.02 -2.35 -8.68
CA LEU A 166 -9.23 -2.64 -9.43
C LEU A 166 -8.88 -3.59 -10.56
N VAL A 167 -9.50 -4.77 -10.54
CA VAL A 167 -9.34 -5.81 -11.55
C VAL A 167 -10.65 -5.93 -12.33
N ALA A 168 -10.57 -5.88 -13.66
CA ALA A 168 -11.72 -6.08 -14.53
C ALA A 168 -12.19 -7.55 -14.53
N PRO A 169 -13.41 -7.84 -15.00
CA PRO A 169 -13.85 -9.22 -15.27
C PRO A 169 -12.96 -9.98 -16.28
N THR A 170 -12.24 -9.25 -17.14
CA THR A 170 -11.21 -9.79 -18.05
C THR A 170 -9.87 -10.05 -17.36
N GLU A 171 -9.83 -9.95 -16.02
CA GLU A 171 -8.66 -10.08 -15.15
C GLU A 171 -7.59 -8.99 -15.32
N GLN A 172 -7.78 -8.04 -16.25
CA GLN A 172 -6.86 -6.93 -16.43
C GLN A 172 -6.90 -5.97 -15.24
N VAL A 173 -5.73 -5.51 -14.79
CA VAL A 173 -5.64 -4.44 -13.80
C VAL A 173 -6.00 -3.11 -14.46
N MET A 174 -7.05 -2.48 -13.94
CA MET A 174 -7.61 -1.22 -14.48
C MET A 174 -7.09 0.01 -13.74
N ALA A 175 -6.82 -0.13 -12.45
CA ALA A 175 -6.25 0.90 -11.60
C ALA A 175 -5.55 0.24 -10.41
N ALA A 176 -4.33 0.65 -10.11
CA ALA A 176 -3.67 0.30 -8.86
C ALA A 176 -2.86 1.48 -8.34
N GLY A 177 -2.78 1.61 -7.02
CA GLY A 177 -2.03 2.67 -6.37
C GLY A 177 -2.37 2.79 -4.91
N GLY A 178 -1.90 3.86 -4.29
CA GLY A 178 -2.07 4.06 -2.86
C GLY A 178 -1.49 5.37 -2.35
N LEU A 179 -1.72 5.61 -1.07
CA LEU A 179 -1.11 6.70 -0.33
C LEU A 179 -0.85 6.30 1.12
N ILE A 180 0.18 6.92 1.71
CA ILE A 180 0.55 6.82 3.11
C ILE A 180 0.70 8.25 3.63
N VAL A 181 -0.07 8.60 4.66
CA VAL A 181 0.07 9.86 5.41
C VAL A 181 0.56 9.53 6.81
N GLN A 182 1.58 10.24 7.27
CA GLN A 182 2.27 9.99 8.53
C GLN A 182 2.37 11.27 9.34
N VAL A 183 1.99 11.18 10.61
CA VAL A 183 2.19 12.25 11.58
C VAL A 183 3.62 12.16 12.12
N MET A 184 4.40 13.19 11.85
CA MET A 184 5.81 13.30 12.22
C MET A 184 5.94 13.92 13.63
N PRO A 185 7.10 13.75 14.30
CA PRO A 185 7.34 14.38 15.60
C PRO A 185 7.15 15.90 15.54
N GLY A 186 6.49 16.45 16.56
CA GLY A 186 6.20 17.89 16.65
C GLY A 186 4.81 18.29 16.16
N ALA A 187 4.01 17.35 15.64
CA ALA A 187 2.62 17.61 15.29
C ALA A 187 1.75 17.92 16.53
N GLU A 188 0.83 18.87 16.39
CA GLU A 188 -0.20 19.10 17.39
C GLU A 188 -1.17 17.91 17.46
N GLU A 189 -1.71 17.63 18.65
CA GLU A 189 -2.64 16.51 18.86
C GLU A 189 -3.87 16.55 17.93
N ARG A 190 -4.35 17.76 17.61
CA ARG A 190 -5.47 17.96 16.67
C ARG A 190 -5.21 17.44 15.26
N VAL A 191 -3.94 17.34 14.83
CA VAL A 191 -3.55 16.86 13.49
C VAL A 191 -3.93 15.40 13.31
N VAL A 192 -3.71 14.57 14.34
CA VAL A 192 -4.06 13.14 14.31
C VAL A 192 -5.57 13.01 14.11
N SER A 193 -6.37 13.66 14.95
CA SER A 193 -7.83 13.62 14.86
C SER A 193 -8.34 14.15 13.51
N TYR A 194 -7.72 15.21 12.97
CA TYR A 194 -8.07 15.73 11.65
C TYR A 194 -7.86 14.67 10.56
N LEU A 195 -6.67 14.08 10.49
CA LEU A 195 -6.32 13.08 9.48
C LEU A 195 -7.19 11.83 9.60
N GLU A 196 -7.55 11.40 10.81
CA GLU A 196 -8.49 10.30 11.02
C GLU A 196 -9.89 10.60 10.45
N GLN A 197 -10.40 11.82 10.63
CA GLN A 197 -11.69 12.21 10.05
C GLN A 197 -11.61 12.33 8.52
N ARG A 198 -10.49 12.85 7.99
CA ARG A 198 -10.24 12.90 6.55
C ARG A 198 -10.19 11.51 5.94
N ALA A 199 -9.51 10.57 6.58
CA ALA A 199 -9.41 9.18 6.10
C ALA A 199 -10.78 8.51 5.92
N LYS A 200 -11.77 8.82 6.77
CA LYS A 200 -13.13 8.26 6.68
C LYS A 200 -13.92 8.72 5.46
N VAL A 201 -13.64 9.94 4.97
CA VAL A 201 -14.33 10.55 3.82
C VAL A 201 -13.52 10.50 2.53
N LEU A 202 -12.29 9.97 2.60
CA LEU A 202 -11.42 9.85 1.45
C LEU A 202 -12.01 8.86 0.44
N PRO A 203 -12.15 9.23 -0.84
CA PRO A 203 -12.60 8.30 -1.87
C PRO A 203 -11.68 7.08 -1.96
N ALA A 204 -12.22 5.95 -2.41
CA ALA A 204 -11.40 4.78 -2.67
C ALA A 204 -10.31 5.10 -3.70
N VAL A 205 -9.08 4.68 -3.44
CA VAL A 205 -7.91 4.95 -4.30
C VAL A 205 -8.16 4.53 -5.75
N THR A 206 -8.79 3.38 -5.96
CA THR A 206 -9.13 2.89 -7.31
C THR A 206 -10.11 3.80 -8.04
N SER A 207 -11.05 4.42 -7.33
CA SER A 207 -11.99 5.40 -7.91
C SER A 207 -11.28 6.69 -8.32
N MET A 208 -10.36 7.18 -7.50
CA MET A 208 -9.53 8.36 -7.81
C MET A 208 -8.69 8.11 -9.07
N ILE A 209 -7.93 7.01 -9.10
CA ILE A 209 -7.06 6.67 -10.24
C ILE A 209 -7.88 6.41 -11.51
N SER A 210 -9.03 5.73 -11.40
CA SER A 210 -9.92 5.52 -12.55
C SER A 210 -10.54 6.81 -13.09
N GLY A 211 -10.67 7.83 -12.22
CA GLY A 211 -11.12 9.18 -12.56
C GLY A 211 -10.01 10.08 -13.13
N GLY A 212 -8.76 9.60 -13.18
CA GLY A 212 -7.61 10.36 -13.68
C GLY A 212 -6.91 11.22 -12.63
N THR A 213 -7.23 11.05 -11.36
CA THR A 213 -6.54 11.75 -10.25
C THR A 213 -5.07 11.35 -10.20
N THR A 214 -4.20 12.35 -10.18
CA THR A 214 -2.74 12.22 -10.05
C THR A 214 -2.32 11.94 -8.59
N PRO A 215 -1.15 11.34 -8.34
CA PRO A 215 -0.54 11.27 -7.01
C PRO A 215 -0.56 12.59 -6.22
N GLU A 216 -0.29 13.73 -6.86
CA GLU A 216 -0.36 15.07 -6.27
C GLU A 216 -1.76 15.39 -5.75
N GLU A 217 -2.78 15.18 -6.58
CA GLU A 217 -4.18 15.39 -6.20
C GLU A 217 -4.65 14.38 -5.16
N MET A 218 -4.11 13.14 -5.16
CA MET A 218 -4.39 12.15 -4.11
C MET A 218 -3.87 12.62 -2.75
N VAL A 219 -2.66 13.20 -2.72
CA VAL A 219 -2.12 13.83 -1.50
C VAL A 219 -2.98 15.01 -1.08
N GLY A 220 -3.34 15.90 -2.02
CA GLY A 220 -4.23 17.04 -1.74
C GLY A 220 -5.58 16.60 -1.17
N ALA A 221 -6.19 15.54 -1.71
CA ALA A 221 -7.44 14.99 -1.20
C ALA A 221 -7.31 14.42 0.23
N ALA A 222 -6.18 13.79 0.54
CA ALA A 222 -5.88 13.22 1.85
C ALA A 222 -5.59 14.30 2.90
N LEU A 223 -4.84 15.34 2.54
CA LEU A 223 -4.46 16.44 3.43
C LEU A 223 -5.54 17.53 3.56
N GLY A 224 -6.42 17.69 2.56
CA GLY A 224 -7.48 18.68 2.59
C GLY A 224 -6.94 20.10 2.74
N GLU A 225 -7.33 20.78 3.81
CA GLU A 225 -6.90 22.16 4.10
C GLU A 225 -5.42 22.25 4.52
N MET A 226 -4.76 21.11 4.76
CA MET A 226 -3.33 21.03 5.07
C MET A 226 -2.43 20.86 3.83
N SER A 227 -3.01 20.83 2.62
CA SER A 227 -2.29 20.58 1.36
C SER A 227 -1.41 21.74 0.92
#